data_AF-A0A7W9FZJ2-F1
#
_entry.id   AF-A0A7W9FZJ2-F1
#
_cell.length_a   1.000
_cell.length_b   1.000
_cell.length_c   1.000
_cell.angle_alpha   90.00
_cell.angle_beta   90.00
_cell.angle_gamma   90.00
#
_symmetry.space_group_name_H-M   'P 1'
#
loop_
_entity.id
_entity.type
_entity.pdbx_description
1 polymer ?
#
loop_
_entity_poly.entity_id
_entity_poly.type
_entity_poly.pdbx_seq_one_letter_code
_entity_poly.pdbx_strand_id
1 'polypeptide(L)'
;MLPVTKIATGFVVAFGALRFNGFDLLFNPIGWGLCASGLLELRRSADDPFGRAGSFAVAMACISLVATIPFGASDDQAVSFIANVIGIANTAGALITVWVSVDAVIRRIRPSGDLSRAALLDVLRWAVAVLGALSALAGYGYADLGLVVLIAWFSAIVALIAVLYRSASLPCFSPPREPVANPLPPGGLD
;
A
#
# COMPACT_ATOMS: atom_id res chain seq x y z
N MET A 1 -12.95 -5.90 -10.32
CA MET A 1 -12.35 -4.68 -9.74
C MET A 1 -11.10 -4.34 -10.50
N LEU A 2 -10.84 -3.05 -10.74
CA LEU A 2 -9.57 -2.62 -11.35
C LEU A 2 -8.42 -2.84 -10.36
N PRO A 3 -7.21 -3.22 -10.81
CA PRO A 3 -6.10 -3.55 -9.91
C PRO A 3 -5.72 -2.41 -8.95
N VAL A 4 -5.74 -1.16 -9.40
CA VAL A 4 -5.47 0.02 -8.55
C VAL A 4 -6.55 0.21 -7.48
N THR A 5 -7.80 -0.15 -7.78
CA THR A 5 -8.88 -0.16 -6.78
C THR A 5 -8.58 -1.19 -5.68
N LYS A 6 -8.01 -2.35 -6.01
CA LYS A 6 -7.59 -3.34 -5.00
C LYS A 6 -6.49 -2.80 -4.09
N ILE A 7 -5.53 -2.06 -4.65
CA ILE A 7 -4.46 -1.40 -3.87
C ILE A 7 -5.06 -0.37 -2.92
N ALA A 8 -5.92 0.52 -3.42
CA ALA A 8 -6.57 1.54 -2.61
C ALA A 8 -7.43 0.92 -1.49
N THR A 9 -8.22 -0.12 -1.81
CA THR A 9 -8.99 -0.88 -0.81
C THR A 9 -8.08 -1.56 0.20
N GLY A 10 -6.94 -2.12 -0.23
CA GLY A 10 -5.96 -2.71 0.66
C GLY A 10 -5.40 -1.68 1.66
N PHE A 11 -5.11 -0.45 1.22
CA PHE A 11 -4.75 0.63 2.12
C PHE A 11 -5.89 1.04 3.05
N VAL A 12 -7.14 1.08 2.59
CA VAL A 12 -8.30 1.30 3.48
C VAL A 12 -8.37 0.22 4.55
N VAL A 13 -8.14 -1.05 4.21
CA VAL A 13 -8.19 -2.14 5.20
C VAL A 13 -6.99 -2.07 6.16
N ALA A 14 -5.79 -1.76 5.65
CA ALA A 14 -4.58 -1.68 6.47
C ALA A 14 -4.49 -0.44 7.38
N PHE A 15 -5.10 0.69 6.98
CA PHE A 15 -5.04 1.96 7.74
C PHE A 15 -6.39 2.39 8.33
N GLY A 16 -7.48 2.04 7.65
CA GLY A 16 -8.86 2.41 8.00
C GLY A 16 -9.56 1.42 8.94
N ALA A 17 -8.94 0.27 9.24
CA ALA A 17 -9.22 -0.47 10.48
C ALA A 17 -8.75 0.39 11.67
N LEU A 18 -9.49 1.47 11.92
CA LEU A 18 -9.49 2.23 13.14
C LEU A 18 -9.82 1.23 14.25
N ARG A 19 -8.78 0.72 14.91
CA ARG A 19 -8.53 0.70 16.36
C ARG A 19 -9.75 0.82 17.29
N PHE A 20 -10.88 0.20 16.96
CA PHE A 20 -12.12 0.31 17.73
C PHE A 20 -12.18 -0.72 18.85
N ASN A 21 -11.34 -1.78 18.87
CA ASN A 21 -11.36 -2.73 19.99
C ASN A 21 -10.18 -3.73 20.10
N GLY A 22 -8.99 -3.43 19.59
CA GLY A 22 -7.81 -4.33 19.75
C GLY A 22 -7.87 -5.66 18.97
N PHE A 23 -9.02 -6.01 18.38
CA PHE A 23 -9.20 -7.08 17.38
C PHE A 23 -8.67 -6.69 15.98
N ASP A 24 -8.19 -5.46 15.79
CA ASP A 24 -7.85 -4.84 14.50
C ASP A 24 -6.53 -5.32 13.86
N LEU A 25 -5.67 -6.05 14.61
CA LEU A 25 -4.39 -6.53 14.09
C LEU A 25 -4.53 -7.56 12.96
N LEU A 26 -5.66 -8.29 12.90
CA LEU A 26 -5.93 -9.31 11.88
C LEU A 26 -6.27 -8.73 10.50
N PHE A 27 -6.71 -7.46 10.44
CA PHE A 27 -7.03 -6.83 9.16
C PHE A 27 -5.80 -6.28 8.43
N ASN A 28 -4.73 -5.97 9.15
CA ASN A 28 -3.46 -5.54 8.55
C ASN A 28 -2.91 -6.55 7.52
N PRO A 29 -2.73 -7.85 7.84
CA PRO A 29 -2.23 -8.81 6.86
C PRO A 29 -3.17 -8.95 5.65
N ILE A 30 -4.50 -8.85 5.87
CA ILE A 30 -5.49 -8.89 4.79
C ILE A 30 -5.37 -7.66 3.88
N GLY A 31 -5.24 -6.45 4.46
CA GLY A 31 -5.08 -5.22 3.72
C GLY A 31 -3.81 -5.20 2.87
N TRP A 32 -2.69 -5.65 3.44
CA TRP A 32 -1.43 -5.81 2.69
C TRP A 32 -1.51 -6.90 1.63
N GLY A 33 -2.22 -8.00 1.90
CA GLY A 33 -2.51 -9.03 0.90
C GLY A 33 -3.31 -8.51 -0.29
N LEU A 34 -4.32 -7.67 -0.04
CA LEU A 34 -5.08 -6.99 -1.11
C LEU A 34 -4.20 -6.03 -1.92
N CYS A 35 -3.29 -5.30 -1.25
CA CYS A 35 -2.29 -4.47 -1.93
C CYS A 35 -1.38 -5.31 -2.83
N ALA A 36 -0.84 -6.40 -2.29
CA ALA A 36 0.04 -7.31 -3.02
C ALA A 36 -0.67 -7.89 -4.25
N SER A 37 -1.91 -8.35 -4.11
CA SER A 37 -2.72 -8.85 -5.23
C SER A 37 -2.89 -7.79 -6.32
N GLY A 38 -3.29 -6.56 -5.97
CA GLY A 38 -3.45 -5.48 -6.95
C GLY A 38 -2.14 -5.07 -7.63
N LEU A 39 -1.02 -5.05 -6.90
CA LEU A 39 0.30 -4.73 -7.43
C LEU A 39 0.82 -5.83 -8.37
N LEU A 40 0.67 -7.10 -7.99
CA LEU A 40 1.10 -8.23 -8.81
C LEU A 40 0.28 -8.36 -10.10
N GLU A 41 -1.01 -7.99 -10.09
CA GLU A 41 -1.84 -7.92 -11.30
C GLU A 41 -1.40 -6.82 -12.29
N LEU A 42 -0.75 -5.76 -11.80
CA LEU A 42 -0.21 -4.69 -12.65
C LEU A 42 1.18 -5.00 -13.21
N ARG A 43 1.85 -6.04 -12.71
CA ARG A 43 3.18 -6.46 -13.13
C ARG A 43 3.15 -6.94 -14.58
N ARG A 44 3.97 -6.33 -15.44
CA ARG A 44 4.14 -6.73 -16.85
C ARG A 44 5.39 -7.57 -17.10
N SER A 45 6.41 -7.47 -16.25
CA SER A 45 7.69 -8.17 -16.43
C SER A 45 8.37 -8.49 -15.09
N ALA A 46 9.45 -9.27 -15.16
CA ALA A 46 10.17 -9.70 -13.96
C ALA A 46 10.69 -8.52 -13.11
N ASP A 47 11.18 -7.47 -13.78
CA ASP A 47 11.80 -6.27 -13.20
C ASP A 47 10.87 -5.04 -13.09
N ASP A 48 9.56 -5.24 -13.20
CA ASP A 48 8.58 -4.17 -13.10
C ASP A 48 8.55 -3.56 -11.68
N PRO A 49 8.58 -2.23 -11.50
CA PRO A 49 8.34 -1.55 -10.23
C PRO A 49 7.13 -2.09 -9.44
N PHE A 50 6.07 -2.52 -10.12
CA PHE A 50 4.90 -3.14 -9.48
C PHE A 50 5.22 -4.51 -8.84
N GLY A 51 6.12 -5.30 -9.45
CA GLY A 51 6.59 -6.56 -8.87
C GLY A 51 7.38 -6.34 -7.57
N ARG A 52 8.26 -5.33 -7.57
CA ARG A 52 8.99 -4.92 -6.35
C ARG A 52 8.05 -4.40 -5.27
N ALA A 53 7.11 -3.52 -5.62
CA ALA A 53 6.10 -3.05 -4.68
C ALA A 53 5.26 -4.20 -4.11
N GLY A 54 4.90 -5.17 -4.97
CA GLY A 54 4.17 -6.37 -4.58
C GLY A 54 4.92 -7.21 -3.55
N SER A 55 6.23 -7.41 -3.71
CA SER A 55 7.02 -8.18 -2.74
C SER A 55 7.12 -7.48 -1.37
N PHE A 56 7.22 -6.14 -1.34
CA PHE A 56 7.14 -5.38 -0.10
C PHE A 56 5.78 -5.54 0.58
N ALA A 57 4.68 -5.48 -0.19
CA ALA A 57 3.34 -5.72 0.36
C ALA A 57 3.17 -7.13 0.92
N VAL A 58 3.71 -8.16 0.26
CA VAL A 58 3.73 -9.53 0.80
C VAL A 58 4.54 -9.60 2.09
N ALA A 59 5.75 -9.01 2.12
CA ALA A 59 6.57 -8.97 3.32
C ALA A 59 5.83 -8.29 4.48
N MET A 60 5.11 -7.19 4.20
CA MET A 60 4.30 -6.51 5.21
C MET A 60 3.11 -7.31 5.69
N ALA A 61 2.48 -8.10 4.82
CA ALA A 61 1.46 -9.03 5.24
C ALA A 61 2.03 -10.05 6.24
N CYS A 62 3.22 -10.59 5.98
CA CYS A 62 3.91 -11.50 6.90
C CYS A 62 4.28 -10.82 8.22
N ILE A 63 4.87 -9.62 8.20
CA ILE A 63 5.24 -8.87 9.41
C ILE A 63 3.99 -8.56 10.25
N SER A 64 2.91 -8.14 9.60
CA SER A 64 1.64 -7.85 10.26
C SER A 64 1.01 -9.10 10.86
N LEU A 65 1.16 -10.26 10.20
CA LEU A 65 0.69 -11.54 10.74
C LEU A 65 1.50 -11.93 11.98
N VAL A 66 2.84 -11.81 11.96
CA VAL A 66 3.68 -12.08 13.13
C VAL A 66 3.31 -11.17 14.31
N ALA A 67 2.98 -9.91 14.03
CA ALA A 67 2.54 -8.95 15.05
C ALA A 67 1.19 -9.33 15.72
N THR A 68 0.43 -10.27 15.15
CA THR A 68 -0.84 -10.75 15.74
C THR A 68 -0.64 -11.90 16.73
N ILE A 69 0.54 -12.52 16.77
CA ILE A 69 0.80 -13.69 17.61
C ILE A 69 1.02 -13.22 19.06
N PRO A 70 0.21 -13.70 20.03
CA PRO A 70 0.45 -13.39 21.44
C PRO A 70 1.71 -14.13 21.92
N PHE A 71 2.73 -13.38 22.32
CA PHE A 71 3.91 -13.95 22.96
C PHE A 71 3.59 -14.27 24.43
N GLY A 72 3.65 -15.55 24.79
CA GLY A 72 3.39 -16.02 26.16
C GLY A 72 4.41 -15.48 27.16
N ALA A 73 3.94 -15.18 28.37
CA ALA A 73 4.68 -14.52 29.45
C ALA A 73 5.71 -15.43 30.12
N SER A 74 6.86 -15.68 29.47
CA SER A 74 7.97 -16.40 30.10
C SER A 74 9.27 -15.61 30.22
N ASP A 75 9.31 -14.33 29.83
CA ASP A 75 10.39 -13.39 30.18
C ASP A 75 9.98 -11.95 29.82
N ASP A 76 9.51 -11.15 30.79
CA ASP A 76 8.86 -9.84 30.54
C ASP A 76 9.74 -8.87 29.74
N GLN A 77 11.06 -8.91 29.95
CA GLN A 77 11.99 -8.00 29.28
C GLN A 77 12.27 -8.41 27.82
N ALA A 78 12.42 -9.71 27.55
CA ALA A 78 12.63 -10.21 26.18
C ALA A 78 11.36 -10.05 25.34
N VAL A 79 10.19 -10.33 25.91
CA VAL A 79 8.89 -10.13 25.25
C VAL A 79 8.65 -8.65 24.93
N SER A 80 8.96 -7.74 25.86
CA SER A 80 8.87 -6.30 25.61
C SER A 80 9.81 -5.82 24.50
N PHE A 81 11.04 -6.34 24.45
CA PHE A 81 12.00 -5.99 23.39
C PHE A 81 11.53 -6.49 22.01
N ILE A 82 11.08 -7.74 21.91
CA ILE A 82 10.57 -8.34 20.67
C ILE A 82 9.34 -7.58 20.18
N ALA A 83 8.38 -7.29 21.07
CA ALA A 83 7.19 -6.51 20.73
C ALA A 83 7.55 -5.11 20.20
N ASN A 84 8.55 -4.46 20.79
CA ASN A 84 9.01 -3.15 20.33
C ASN A 84 9.67 -3.23 18.94
N VAL A 85 10.55 -4.20 18.70
CA VAL A 85 11.19 -4.42 17.39
C VAL A 85 10.15 -4.70 16.31
N ILE A 86 9.15 -5.54 16.60
CA ILE A 86 8.03 -5.83 15.68
C ILE A 86 7.21 -4.56 15.43
N GLY A 87 6.95 -3.74 16.46
CA GLY A 87 6.25 -2.47 16.31
C GLY A 87 6.99 -1.46 15.41
N ILE A 88 8.31 -1.33 15.58
CA ILE A 88 9.17 -0.50 14.72
C ILE A 88 9.14 -1.03 13.29
N ALA A 89 9.38 -2.33 13.11
CA ALA A 89 9.41 -2.97 11.80
C ALA A 89 8.08 -2.83 11.06
N ASN A 90 6.96 -2.97 11.77
CA ASN A 90 5.63 -2.81 11.21
C ASN A 90 5.39 -1.35 10.75
N THR A 91 5.77 -0.37 11.57
CA THR A 91 5.58 1.06 11.24
C THR A 91 6.47 1.47 10.06
N ALA A 92 7.76 1.17 10.12
CA ALA A 92 8.71 1.49 9.06
C ALA A 92 8.37 0.75 7.76
N GLY A 93 8.06 -0.53 7.86
CA GLY A 93 7.71 -1.36 6.72
C GLY A 93 6.41 -0.90 6.03
N ALA A 94 5.42 -0.44 6.80
CA ALA A 94 4.18 0.14 6.25
C ALA A 94 4.48 1.40 5.44
N LEU A 95 5.30 2.32 5.98
CA LEU A 95 5.69 3.55 5.27
C LEU A 95 6.48 3.24 3.99
N ILE A 96 7.43 2.31 4.05
CA ILE A 96 8.20 1.87 2.88
C ILE A 96 7.28 1.23 1.83
N THR A 97 6.34 0.39 2.24
CA THR A 97 5.44 -0.29 1.32
C THR A 97 4.50 0.69 0.62
N VAL A 98 3.93 1.64 1.36
CA VAL A 98 3.15 2.75 0.77
C VAL A 98 4.02 3.53 -0.21
N TRP A 99 5.24 3.87 0.18
CA TRP A 99 6.17 4.62 -0.66
C TRP A 99 6.44 3.94 -1.99
N VAL A 100 6.85 2.67 -1.97
CA VAL A 100 7.22 1.92 -3.18
C VAL A 100 5.99 1.64 -4.04
N SER A 101 4.83 1.40 -3.43
CA SER A 101 3.56 1.21 -4.15
C SER A 101 3.15 2.46 -4.91
N VAL A 102 3.18 3.62 -4.25
CA VAL A 102 2.83 4.90 -4.88
C VAL A 102 3.86 5.30 -5.94
N ASP A 103 5.16 5.04 -5.70
CA ASP A 103 6.23 5.25 -6.69
C ASP A 103 5.97 4.46 -7.98
N ALA A 104 5.57 3.18 -7.87
CA ALA A 104 5.21 2.35 -9.01
C ALA A 104 4.02 2.94 -9.80
N VAL A 105 2.98 3.41 -9.09
CA VAL A 105 1.82 4.08 -9.70
C VAL A 105 2.25 5.38 -10.43
N ILE A 106 3.06 6.23 -9.79
CA ILE A 106 3.57 7.48 -10.39
C ILE A 106 4.37 7.18 -11.67
N ARG A 107 5.28 6.20 -11.63
CA ARG A 107 6.08 5.79 -12.80
C ARG A 107 5.22 5.31 -13.96
N ARG A 108 4.04 4.77 -13.68
CA ARG A 108 3.08 4.35 -14.71
C ARG A 108 2.24 5.49 -15.27
N ILE A 109 1.88 6.47 -14.44
CA ILE A 109 1.08 7.63 -14.85
C ILE A 109 1.92 8.61 -15.67
N ARG A 110 3.17 8.90 -15.29
CA ARG A 110 4.01 9.92 -15.96
C ARG A 110 4.13 9.73 -17.48
N PRO A 111 4.42 8.52 -18.02
CA PRO A 111 4.48 8.30 -19.46
C PRO A 111 3.13 8.45 -20.17
N SER A 112 2.01 8.38 -19.43
CA SER A 112 0.66 8.54 -19.98
C SER A 112 0.24 10.01 -20.11
N GLY A 113 1.10 10.97 -19.73
CA GLY A 113 0.88 12.40 -19.91
C GLY A 113 0.13 13.12 -18.78
N ASP A 114 -0.37 12.40 -17.77
CA ASP A 114 -1.09 13.00 -16.63
C ASP A 114 -0.10 13.44 -15.52
N LEU A 115 0.64 14.51 -15.80
CA LEU A 115 1.66 15.05 -14.90
C LEU A 115 1.06 15.63 -13.61
N SER A 116 -0.16 16.16 -13.66
CA SER A 116 -0.85 16.75 -12.50
C SER A 116 -1.14 15.70 -11.43
N ARG A 117 -1.72 14.56 -11.81
CA ARG A 117 -1.98 13.47 -10.85
C ARG A 117 -0.69 12.84 -10.35
N ALA A 118 0.32 12.70 -11.21
CA ALA A 118 1.63 12.19 -10.80
C ALA A 118 2.30 13.11 -9.76
N ALA A 119 2.22 14.43 -9.93
CA ALA A 119 2.73 15.40 -8.97
C ALA A 119 1.96 15.38 -7.65
N LEU A 120 0.63 15.30 -7.70
CA LEU A 120 -0.21 15.20 -6.49
C LEU A 120 0.12 13.94 -5.69
N LEU A 121 0.25 12.79 -6.36
CA LEU A 121 0.67 11.54 -5.70
C LEU A 121 2.07 11.64 -5.11
N ASP A 122 3.00 12.35 -5.76
CA ASP A 122 4.36 12.53 -5.25
C ASP A 122 4.37 13.38 -3.98
N VAL A 123 3.62 14.49 -3.96
CA VAL A 123 3.43 15.34 -2.78
C VAL A 123 2.79 14.55 -1.64
N LEU A 124 1.71 13.80 -1.92
CA LEU A 124 1.03 13.00 -0.90
C LEU A 124 1.93 11.88 -0.36
N ARG A 125 2.71 11.23 -1.22
CA ARG A 125 3.69 10.23 -0.83
C ARG A 125 4.72 10.80 0.15
N TRP A 126 5.28 11.98 -0.14
CA TRP A 126 6.19 12.67 0.76
C TRP A 126 5.52 13.10 2.07
N ALA A 127 4.30 13.65 2.00
CA ALA A 127 3.56 14.06 3.18
C ALA A 127 3.30 12.87 4.13
N VAL A 128 2.85 11.73 3.59
CA VAL A 128 2.63 10.51 4.39
C VAL A 128 3.94 10.01 5.02
N ALA A 129 5.05 10.03 4.30
CA ALA A 129 6.34 9.59 4.82
C ALA A 129 6.87 10.50 5.94
N VAL A 130 6.87 11.82 5.72
CA VAL A 130 7.38 12.80 6.69
C VAL A 130 6.50 12.84 7.94
N LEU A 131 5.19 12.96 7.77
CA LEU A 131 4.25 12.98 8.90
C LEU A 131 4.23 11.63 9.64
N GLY A 132 4.41 10.52 8.92
CA GLY A 132 4.51 9.19 9.52
C GLY A 132 5.78 9.01 10.35
N ALA A 133 6.92 9.46 9.83
CA ALA A 133 8.19 9.45 10.56
C ALA A 133 8.13 10.32 11.83
N LEU A 134 7.54 11.53 11.71
CA LEU A 134 7.31 12.43 12.84
C LEU A 134 6.36 11.82 13.87
N SER A 135 5.29 11.15 13.43
CA SER A 135 4.36 10.44 14.32
C SER A 135 5.04 9.29 15.05
N ALA A 136 5.92 8.55 14.38
CA ALA A 136 6.70 7.48 15.00
C ALA A 136 7.66 8.03 16.06
N LEU A 137 8.41 9.10 15.76
CA LEU A 137 9.29 9.79 16.71
C LEU A 137 8.51 10.26 17.96
N ALA A 138 7.32 10.83 17.76
CA ALA A 138 6.44 11.24 18.85
C ALA A 138 5.97 10.06 19.71
N GLY A 139 5.59 8.94 19.08
CA GLY A 139 5.18 7.72 19.78
C GLY A 139 6.27 7.09 20.64
N TYR A 140 7.54 7.32 20.30
CA TYR A 140 8.71 6.90 21.10
C TYR A 140 9.15 7.94 22.14
N GLY A 141 8.41 9.05 22.30
CA GLY A 141 8.71 10.09 23.28
C GLY A 141 9.83 11.05 22.87
N TYR A 142 10.28 11.02 21.61
CA TYR A 142 11.33 11.92 21.14
C TYR A 142 10.83 13.31 20.76
N ALA A 143 9.51 13.49 20.61
CA ALA A 143 8.92 14.78 20.27
C ALA A 143 7.48 14.89 20.77
N ASP A 144 7.14 16.02 21.40
CA ASP A 144 5.79 16.29 21.90
C ASP A 144 4.92 16.90 20.78
N LEU A 145 4.81 16.16 19.67
CA LEU A 145 4.14 16.61 18.45
C LEU A 145 2.60 16.52 18.54
N GLY A 146 2.09 15.93 19.62
CA GLY A 146 0.69 15.90 19.99
C GLY A 146 -0.23 15.22 18.97
N LEU A 147 -1.52 15.35 19.22
CA LEU A 147 -2.60 14.74 18.43
C LEU A 147 -2.71 15.33 17.01
N VAL A 148 -2.19 16.54 16.81
CA VAL A 148 -2.25 17.29 15.54
C VAL A 148 -1.47 16.58 14.43
N VAL A 149 -0.24 16.13 14.70
CA VAL A 149 0.58 15.44 13.69
C VAL A 149 -0.04 14.10 13.29
N LEU A 150 -0.66 13.39 14.25
CA LEU A 150 -1.38 12.15 13.99
C LEU A 150 -2.61 12.39 13.08
N ILE A 151 -3.41 13.43 13.35
CA ILE A 151 -4.54 13.82 12.49
C ILE A 151 -4.05 14.19 11.09
N ALA A 152 -2.99 14.99 10.99
CA ALA A 152 -2.43 15.41 9.71
C ALA A 152 -1.94 14.22 8.89
N TRP A 153 -1.23 13.29 9.53
CA TRP A 153 -0.77 12.05 8.91
C TRP A 153 -1.94 11.19 8.40
N PHE A 154 -2.95 10.99 9.23
CA PHE A 154 -4.13 10.23 8.84
C PHE A 154 -4.89 10.88 7.68
N SER A 155 -5.02 12.21 7.71
CA SER A 155 -5.65 12.98 6.63
C SER A 155 -4.88 12.84 5.31
N ALA A 156 -3.54 12.82 5.36
CA ALA A 156 -2.69 12.59 4.20
C ALA A 156 -2.88 11.18 3.62
N ILE A 157 -3.03 10.15 4.47
CA ILE A 157 -3.35 8.79 4.02
C ILE A 157 -4.72 8.74 3.34
N VAL A 158 -5.76 9.34 3.93
CA VAL A 158 -7.10 9.38 3.34
C VAL A 158 -7.08 10.09 1.98
N ALA A 159 -6.39 11.23 1.88
CA ALA A 159 -6.22 11.95 0.63
C ALA A 159 -5.48 11.09 -0.42
N LEU A 160 -4.41 10.40 -0.04
CA LEU A 160 -3.69 9.47 -0.90
C LEU A 160 -4.59 8.37 -1.44
N ILE A 161 -5.36 7.71 -0.56
CA ILE A 161 -6.31 6.66 -0.94
C ILE A 161 -7.37 7.19 -1.92
N ALA A 162 -7.94 8.36 -1.65
CA ALA A 162 -8.93 8.97 -2.52
C ALA A 162 -8.37 9.27 -3.92
N VAL A 163 -7.13 9.77 -3.98
CA VAL A 163 -6.44 10.02 -5.26
C VAL A 163 -6.14 8.71 -5.98
N LEU A 164 -5.76 7.65 -5.27
CA LEU A 164 -5.55 6.31 -5.86
C LEU A 164 -6.85 5.76 -6.46
N TYR A 165 -7.99 5.84 -5.75
CA TYR A 165 -9.29 5.46 -6.31
C TYR A 165 -9.63 6.26 -7.57
N ARG A 166 -9.41 7.57 -7.56
CA ARG A 166 -9.62 8.42 -8.74
C ARG A 166 -8.67 8.08 -9.90
N SER A 167 -7.46 7.63 -9.61
CA SER A 167 -6.48 7.22 -10.62
C SER A 167 -6.77 5.85 -11.23
N ALA A 168 -7.54 5.00 -10.54
CA ALA A 168 -7.87 3.66 -11.02
C ALA A 168 -8.62 3.65 -12.37
N SER A 169 -9.34 4.74 -12.69
CA SER A 169 -10.04 4.90 -13.97
C SER A 169 -9.14 5.24 -15.15
N LEU A 170 -7.83 5.43 -14.94
CA LEU A 170 -6.91 5.77 -16.03
C LEU A 170 -6.70 4.57 -16.97
N PRO A 171 -6.67 4.79 -18.30
CA PRO A 171 -6.49 3.72 -19.30
C PRO A 171 -5.20 2.91 -19.11
N CYS A 172 -4.14 3.52 -18.57
CA CYS A 172 -2.84 2.89 -18.36
C CYS A 172 -2.84 1.77 -17.28
N PHE A 173 -3.93 1.67 -16.52
CA PHE A 173 -4.19 0.64 -15.51
C PHE A 173 -5.28 -0.37 -15.94
N SER A 174 -5.81 -0.24 -17.14
CA SER A 174 -6.71 -1.24 -17.71
C SER A 174 -5.92 -2.47 -18.17
N PRO A 175 -6.47 -3.69 -18.02
CA PRO A 175 -5.88 -4.88 -18.62
C PRO A 175 -5.82 -4.71 -20.15
N PRO A 176 -4.85 -5.32 -20.85
CA PRO A 176 -4.83 -5.33 -22.30
C PRO A 176 -6.17 -5.93 -22.79
N ARG A 177 -6.94 -5.17 -23.58
CA ARG A 177 -7.98 -5.78 -24.39
C ARG A 177 -7.26 -6.56 -25.48
N GLU A 178 -7.32 -7.88 -25.44
CA GLU A 178 -6.92 -8.67 -26.60
C GLU A 178 -7.74 -8.17 -27.80
N PRO A 179 -7.11 -7.89 -28.96
CA PRO A 179 -7.86 -7.66 -30.17
C PRO A 179 -8.65 -8.95 -30.44
N VAL A 180 -9.97 -8.83 -30.52
CA VAL A 180 -10.82 -9.92 -31.01
C VAL A 180 -10.24 -10.33 -32.36
N ALA A 181 -9.58 -11.49 -32.39
CA ALA A 181 -9.16 -12.08 -33.64
C ALA A 181 -10.45 -12.36 -34.42
N ASN A 182 -10.75 -11.54 -35.41
CA ASN A 182 -11.82 -11.83 -36.34
C ASN A 182 -11.49 -13.20 -36.96
N PRO A 183 -12.33 -14.23 -36.79
CA PRO A 183 -12.15 -15.46 -37.53
C PRO A 183 -12.25 -15.08 -39.02
N LEU A 184 -11.17 -15.33 -39.76
CA LEU A 184 -11.18 -15.27 -41.22
C LEU A 184 -12.36 -16.10 -41.74
N PRO A 185 -13.19 -15.58 -42.65
CA PRO A 185 -14.24 -16.38 -43.25
C PRO A 185 -13.58 -17.58 -43.96
N PRO A 186 -14.14 -18.80 -43.82
CA PRO A 186 -13.61 -19.97 -44.50
C PRO A 186 -13.61 -19.71 -46.00
N GLY A 187 -12.46 -19.89 -46.63
CA GLY A 187 -12.25 -19.65 -48.05
C GLY A 187 -13.32 -20.35 -48.89
N GLY A 188 -14.01 -19.57 -49.71
CA GLY A 188 -14.66 -20.08 -50.91
C GLY A 188 -13.57 -20.46 -51.89
N LEU A 189 -13.43 -21.76 -52.13
CA LEU A 189 -12.78 -22.30 -53.31
C LEU A 189 -13.91 -22.55 -54.32
N ASP A 190 -14.05 -21.65 -55.27
CA ASP A 190 -14.62 -21.94 -56.59
C ASP A 190 -13.46 -22.30 -57.54
#